data_AF-A0A820RCH4-F1
#
_entry.id   AF-A0A820RCH4-F1
#
_cell.length_a   1.000
_cell.length_b   1.000
_cell.length_c   1.000
_cell.angle_alpha   90.00
_cell.angle_beta   90.00
_cell.angle_gamma   90.00
#
_symmetry.space_group_name_H-M   'P 1'
#
loop_
_entity.id
_entity.type
_entity.pdbx_description
1 polymer ?
#
loop_
_entity_poly.entity_id
_entity_poly.type
_entity_poly.pdbx_seq_one_letter_code
_entity_poly.pdbx_strand_id
1 'polypeptide(L)'
;ITSKVRIGDINAQAIYKVQTTDIIPYARNMSHLNEYQQKYNTKYLSMIELVLRTEAFYFSYTYDITHTFQRLQTSPPDFHSTPFIERADQRFVWNRYLLTQLTSNRAAARFALPLIHG
;
A
#
# COMPACT_ATOMS: atom_id res chain seq x y z
N ILE A 1 -7.26 3.30 2.93
CA ILE A 1 -8.23 2.96 1.87
C ILE A 1 -9.59 2.86 2.51
N THR A 2 -10.51 3.77 2.17
CA THR A 2 -11.86 3.82 2.75
C THR A 2 -12.89 3.12 1.85
N SER A 3 -12.64 3.06 0.54
CA SER A 3 -13.43 2.24 -0.39
C SER A 3 -12.56 1.65 -1.51
N LYS A 4 -13.07 0.58 -2.11
CA LYS A 4 -12.42 -0.18 -3.19
C LYS A 4 -13.48 -0.73 -4.12
N VAL A 5 -13.12 -0.95 -5.38
CA VAL A 5 -13.97 -1.62 -6.37
C VAL A 5 -13.23 -2.85 -6.91
N ARG A 6 -13.92 -3.99 -7.04
CA ARG A 6 -13.37 -5.18 -7.70
C ARG A 6 -13.36 -4.92 -9.20
N ILE A 7 -12.20 -5.08 -9.83
CA ILE A 7 -12.02 -4.80 -11.26
C ILE A 7 -11.86 -6.05 -12.12
N GLY A 8 -11.64 -7.20 -11.49
CA GLY A 8 -11.47 -8.47 -12.18
C GLY A 8 -10.84 -9.53 -11.29
N ASP A 9 -10.51 -10.66 -11.90
CA ASP A 9 -9.87 -11.79 -11.24
C ASP A 9 -8.68 -12.29 -12.05
N ILE A 10 -7.65 -12.76 -11.35
CA ILE A 10 -6.51 -13.49 -11.93
C ILE A 10 -6.44 -14.82 -11.20
N ASN A 11 -6.49 -15.95 -11.92
CA ASN A 11 -6.50 -17.30 -11.31
C ASN A 11 -7.55 -17.46 -10.20
N ALA A 12 -8.78 -16.97 -10.45
CA ALA A 12 -9.90 -16.95 -9.49
C ALA A 12 -9.64 -16.11 -8.22
N GLN A 13 -8.62 -15.25 -8.23
CA GLN A 13 -8.30 -14.35 -7.12
C GLN A 13 -8.60 -12.91 -7.49
N ALA A 14 -9.38 -12.24 -6.64
CA ALA A 14 -9.92 -10.92 -6.92
C ALA A 14 -8.86 -9.82 -6.87
N ILE A 15 -8.92 -8.93 -7.86
CA ILE A 15 -8.12 -7.71 -7.97
C ILE A 15 -9.02 -6.51 -7.70
N TYR A 16 -8.52 -5.57 -6.89
CA TYR A 16 -9.25 -4.38 -6.46
C TYR A 16 -8.52 -3.12 -6.88
N LYS A 17 -9.27 -2.12 -7.34
CA LYS A 17 -8.83 -0.73 -7.49
C LYS A 17 -9.22 0.06 -6.25
N VAL A 18 -8.31 0.88 -5.74
CA VAL A 18 -8.60 1.85 -4.67
C VAL A 18 -9.52 2.92 -5.23
N GLN A 19 -10.62 3.22 -4.53
CA GLN A 19 -11.60 4.22 -4.96
C GLN A 19 -11.53 5.48 -4.10
N THR A 20 -11.47 5.34 -2.77
CA THR A 20 -11.30 6.48 -1.86
C THR A 20 -10.27 6.20 -0.78
N THR A 21 -9.64 7.27 -0.32
CA THR A 21 -8.61 7.25 0.73
C THR A 21 -8.78 8.44 1.65
N ASP A 22 -8.51 8.20 2.94
CA ASP A 22 -8.53 9.24 3.95
C ASP A 22 -7.16 9.28 4.62
N ILE A 23 -6.71 10.49 4.97
CA ILE A 23 -5.49 10.72 5.76
C ILE A 23 -5.93 11.02 7.20
N ILE A 24 -5.48 10.19 8.13
CA ILE A 24 -5.85 10.31 9.54
C ILE A 24 -4.69 10.98 10.29
N PRO A 25 -4.86 12.19 10.85
CA PRO A 25 -3.82 12.84 11.62
C PRO A 25 -3.61 12.14 12.96
N TYR A 26 -2.36 12.08 13.41
CA TYR A 26 -2.02 11.55 14.74
C TYR A 26 -2.46 12.51 15.86
N ALA A 27 -2.19 13.81 15.69
CA ALA A 27 -2.56 14.83 16.67
C ALA A 27 -3.99 15.32 16.47
N ARG A 28 -4.71 15.59 17.57
CA ARG A 28 -6.08 16.14 17.55
C ARG A 28 -6.15 17.61 17.11
N ASN A 29 -5.08 18.36 17.32
CA ASN A 29 -4.97 19.77 16.94
C ASN A 29 -3.52 20.12 16.59
N MET A 30 -3.34 21.29 15.97
CA MET A 30 -2.05 21.82 15.53
C MET A 30 -1.53 22.96 16.43
N SER A 31 -2.12 23.18 17.62
CA SER A 31 -1.77 24.32 18.48
C SER A 31 -0.35 24.24 19.05
N HIS A 32 0.25 23.05 19.05
CA HIS A 32 1.63 22.82 19.46
C HIS A 32 2.66 23.17 18.38
N LEU A 33 2.22 23.48 17.16
CA LEU A 33 3.09 23.78 16.03
C LEU A 33 3.34 25.28 15.90
N ASN A 34 4.60 25.66 15.65
CA ASN A 34 4.95 27.01 15.24
C ASN A 34 4.55 27.28 13.78
N GLU A 35 4.61 28.55 13.35
CA GLU A 35 4.18 28.98 12.02
C GLU A 35 4.89 28.22 10.88
N TYR A 36 6.20 28.00 10.99
CA TYR A 36 6.97 27.25 10.00
C TYR A 36 6.53 25.78 9.93
N GLN A 37 6.32 25.14 11.07
CA GLN A 37 5.85 23.76 11.16
C GLN A 37 4.45 23.61 10.57
N GLN A 38 3.54 24.55 10.83
CA GLN A 38 2.20 24.55 10.22
C GLN A 38 2.29 24.70 8.70
N LYS A 39 3.11 25.63 8.21
CA LYS A 39 3.34 25.83 6.77
C LYS A 39 3.89 24.57 6.10
N TYR A 40 4.88 23.92 6.71
CA TYR A 40 5.45 22.68 6.17
C TYR A 40 4.44 21.53 6.22
N ASN A 41 3.70 21.36 7.31
CA ASN A 41 2.67 20.34 7.43
C ASN A 41 1.62 20.48 6.33
N THR A 42 1.08 21.69 6.11
CA THR A 42 0.11 21.95 5.03
C THR A 42 0.70 21.66 3.65
N LYS A 43 1.97 22.03 3.41
CA LYS A 43 2.64 21.74 2.14
C LYS A 43 2.80 20.24 1.90
N TYR A 44 3.30 19.48 2.89
CA TYR A 44 3.49 18.05 2.73
C TYR A 44 2.18 17.29 2.64
N LEU A 45 1.16 17.70 3.40
CA LEU A 45 -0.17 17.11 3.33
C LEU A 45 -0.76 17.25 1.93
N SER A 46 -0.70 18.46 1.33
CA SER A 46 -1.23 18.68 -0.02
C SER A 46 -0.48 17.87 -1.10
N MET A 47 0.82 17.60 -0.91
CA MET A 47 1.58 16.70 -1.79
C MET A 47 1.08 15.25 -1.69
N ILE A 48 0.81 14.75 -0.48
CA ILE A 48 0.27 13.40 -0.28
C ILE A 48 -1.14 13.30 -0.85
N GLU A 49 -2.00 14.29 -0.59
CA GLU A 49 -3.35 14.36 -1.15
C GLU A 49 -3.34 14.38 -2.68
N LEU A 50 -2.38 15.07 -3.30
CA LEU A 50 -2.21 15.07 -4.75
C LEU A 50 -1.94 13.65 -5.26
N VAL A 51 -1.01 12.92 -4.65
CA VAL A 51 -0.70 11.55 -5.07
C VAL A 51 -1.84 10.59 -4.77
N LEU A 52 -2.55 10.72 -3.64
CA LEU A 52 -3.69 9.86 -3.34
C LEU A 52 -4.90 10.12 -4.25
N ARG A 53 -4.98 11.30 -4.87
CA ARG A 53 -5.98 11.61 -5.91
C ARG A 53 -5.62 11.05 -7.28
N THR A 54 -4.37 10.64 -7.52
CA THR A 54 -4.07 9.95 -8.78
C THR A 54 -4.80 8.61 -8.77
N GLU A 55 -5.50 8.32 -9.86
CA GLU A 55 -6.15 7.02 -10.01
C GLU A 55 -5.10 5.90 -10.15
N ALA A 56 -5.59 4.67 -10.31
CA ALA A 56 -4.78 3.52 -10.70
C ALA A 56 -3.87 2.94 -9.59
N PHE A 57 -4.33 2.99 -8.33
CA PHE A 57 -3.80 2.11 -7.29
C PHE A 57 -4.56 0.79 -7.23
N TYR A 58 -3.82 -0.33 -7.20
CA TYR A 58 -4.40 -1.67 -7.17
C TYR A 58 -3.78 -2.54 -6.10
N PHE A 59 -4.55 -3.53 -5.64
CA PHE A 59 -4.11 -4.57 -4.71
C PHE A 59 -4.94 -5.83 -4.87
N SER A 60 -4.47 -6.92 -4.28
CA SER A 60 -5.26 -8.12 -4.01
C SER A 60 -4.96 -8.60 -2.59
N TYR A 61 -5.95 -9.20 -1.94
CA TYR A 61 -5.76 -9.84 -0.63
C TYR A 61 -5.10 -11.21 -0.74
N THR A 62 -5.15 -11.83 -1.93
CA THR A 62 -4.78 -13.24 -2.12
C THR A 62 -3.78 -13.45 -3.25
N TYR A 63 -3.71 -12.52 -4.22
CA TYR A 63 -2.85 -12.63 -5.40
C TYR A 63 -1.67 -11.66 -5.37
N ASP A 64 -0.48 -12.12 -5.75
CA ASP A 64 0.71 -11.26 -5.80
C ASP A 64 0.80 -10.51 -7.12
N ILE A 65 0.20 -9.33 -7.15
CA ILE A 65 0.24 -8.43 -8.31
C ILE A 65 1.57 -7.64 -8.43
N THR A 66 2.51 -7.81 -7.51
CA THR A 66 3.85 -7.21 -7.62
C THR A 66 4.75 -8.03 -8.54
N HIS A 67 4.36 -9.26 -8.86
CA HIS A 67 5.05 -10.17 -9.76
C HIS A 67 4.22 -10.46 -11.01
N THR A 68 4.91 -10.71 -12.13
CA THR A 68 4.28 -11.28 -13.32
C THR A 68 3.87 -12.73 -13.07
N PHE A 69 2.85 -13.21 -13.78
CA PHE A 69 2.43 -14.61 -13.70
C PHE A 69 3.58 -15.58 -13.97
N GLN A 70 4.41 -15.31 -14.98
CA GLN A 70 5.60 -16.11 -15.29
C GLN A 70 6.52 -16.24 -14.08
N ARG A 71 6.86 -15.14 -13.39
CA ARG A 71 7.73 -15.19 -12.21
C ARG A 71 7.11 -16.01 -11.08
N LEU A 72 5.81 -15.88 -10.86
CA LEU A 72 5.11 -16.67 -9.85
C LEU A 72 5.17 -18.17 -10.17
N GLN A 73 5.05 -18.57 -11.44
CA GLN A 73 5.11 -19.97 -11.85
C GLN A 73 6.53 -20.56 -11.84
N THR A 74 7.54 -19.72 -12.04
CA THR A 74 8.95 -20.16 -12.06
C THR A 74 9.66 -19.98 -10.71
N SER A 75 8.95 -19.54 -9.67
CA SER A 75 9.53 -19.32 -8.36
C SER A 75 9.79 -20.65 -7.63
N PRO A 76 10.80 -20.72 -6.73
CA PRO A 76 11.05 -21.91 -5.93
C PRO A 76 9.82 -22.32 -5.10
N PRO A 77 9.64 -23.61 -4.75
CA PRO A 77 8.49 -24.07 -3.96
C PRO A 77 8.26 -23.26 -2.68
N ASP A 78 9.35 -22.90 -2.00
CA ASP A 78 9.32 -22.15 -0.74
C ASP A 78 8.73 -20.74 -0.91
N PHE A 79 8.75 -20.16 -2.12
CA PHE A 79 8.20 -18.84 -2.41
C PHE A 79 6.71 -18.74 -2.07
N HIS A 80 5.96 -19.84 -2.21
CA HIS A 80 4.54 -19.88 -1.86
C HIS A 80 4.27 -20.04 -0.36
N SER A 81 5.28 -20.48 0.40
CA SER A 81 5.21 -20.58 1.86
C SER A 81 5.57 -19.27 2.57
N THR A 82 6.27 -18.36 1.87
CA THR A 82 6.65 -17.05 2.39
C THR A 82 5.45 -16.09 2.45
N PRO A 83 5.29 -15.32 3.54
CA PRO A 83 4.28 -14.28 3.64
C PRO A 83 4.32 -13.29 2.47
N PHE A 84 3.15 -12.84 2.05
CA PHE A 84 2.94 -11.98 0.89
C PHE A 84 3.85 -10.75 0.85
N ILE A 85 3.97 -10.05 1.98
CA ILE A 85 4.75 -8.83 2.09
C ILE A 85 6.26 -9.05 1.99
N GLU A 86 6.74 -10.20 2.47
CA GLU A 86 8.15 -10.55 2.48
C GLU A 86 8.64 -10.94 1.09
N ARG A 87 7.78 -11.58 0.29
CA ARG A 87 8.12 -12.02 -1.06
C ARG A 87 7.81 -11.01 -2.16
N ALA A 88 7.09 -9.92 -1.87
CA ALA A 88 6.68 -8.92 -2.85
C ALA A 88 7.87 -8.26 -3.56
N ASP A 89 7.75 -7.97 -4.86
CA ASP A 89 8.79 -7.25 -5.62
C ASP A 89 8.77 -5.78 -5.20
N GLN A 90 9.76 -5.41 -4.40
CA GLN A 90 9.85 -4.10 -3.75
C GLN A 90 9.90 -2.92 -4.73
N ARG A 91 10.19 -3.15 -6.02
CA ARG A 91 10.16 -2.13 -7.07
C ARG A 91 8.75 -1.67 -7.42
N PHE A 92 7.77 -2.56 -7.24
CA PHE A 92 6.37 -2.30 -7.61
C PHE A 92 5.48 -2.01 -6.41
N VAL A 93 5.98 -2.20 -5.18
CA VAL A 93 5.26 -1.84 -3.95
C VAL A 93 5.34 -0.33 -3.71
N TRP A 94 4.34 0.41 -4.16
CA TRP A 94 4.27 1.87 -4.04
C TRP A 94 4.31 2.33 -2.57
N ASN A 95 3.55 1.68 -1.69
CA ASN A 95 3.47 2.03 -0.28
C ASN A 95 4.57 1.38 0.58
N ARG A 96 5.67 0.87 -0.01
CA ARG A 96 6.72 0.12 0.70
C ARG A 96 7.21 0.82 1.96
N TYR A 97 7.51 2.13 1.86
CA TYR A 97 8.02 2.91 2.99
C TYR A 97 7.03 2.92 4.16
N LEU A 98 5.73 3.06 3.89
CA LEU A 98 4.67 3.06 4.90
C LEU A 98 4.52 1.69 5.58
N LEU A 99 4.84 0.60 4.87
CA LEU A 99 4.72 -0.76 5.39
C LEU A 99 5.89 -1.17 6.30
N THR A 100 7.03 -0.48 6.26
CA THR A 100 8.25 -0.84 7.02
C THR A 100 8.02 -1.05 8.52
N GLN A 101 7.22 -0.19 9.15
CA GLN A 101 6.90 -0.28 10.57
C GLN A 101 5.98 -1.48 10.88
N LEU A 102 5.05 -1.79 9.97
CA LEU A 102 4.16 -2.95 10.11
C LEU A 102 4.91 -4.26 9.93
N THR A 103 5.84 -4.33 8.98
CA THR A 103 6.63 -5.53 8.71
C THR A 103 7.68 -5.81 9.78
N SER A 104 8.17 -4.77 10.45
CA SER A 104 9.15 -4.92 11.53
C SER A 104 8.54 -5.59 12.78
N ASN A 105 7.21 -5.54 12.93
CA ASN A 105 6.48 -6.20 14.01
C ASN A 105 5.73 -7.42 13.46
N ARG A 106 6.16 -8.63 13.85
CA ARG A 106 5.55 -9.89 13.39
C ARG A 106 4.05 -9.97 13.66
N ALA A 107 3.57 -9.39 14.77
CA ALA A 107 2.15 -9.36 15.08
C ALA A 107 1.36 -8.38 14.18
N ALA A 108 2.01 -7.35 13.63
CA ALA A 108 1.39 -6.37 12.74
C ALA A 108 1.56 -6.70 11.25
N ALA A 109 2.49 -7.60 10.88
CA ALA A 109 2.80 -7.94 9.49
C ALA A 109 1.58 -8.39 8.67
N ARG A 110 0.58 -9.02 9.30
CA ARG A 110 -0.69 -9.40 8.65
C ARG A 110 -1.51 -8.22 8.09
N PHE A 111 -1.24 -7.00 8.56
CA PHE A 111 -1.89 -5.78 8.09
C PHE A 111 -1.13 -5.11 6.94
N ALA A 112 0.07 -5.61 6.60
CA ALA A 112 0.87 -5.05 5.54
C ALA A 112 0.34 -5.51 4.17
N LEU A 113 -0.34 -4.60 3.47
CA LEU A 113 -0.94 -4.85 2.16
C LEU A 113 -0.20 -4.04 1.08
N PRO A 114 0.55 -4.70 0.19
CA PRO A 114 1.16 -4.07 -0.98
C PRO A 114 0.15 -3.41 -1.91
N LEU A 115 0.45 -2.16 -2.29
CA LEU A 115 -0.23 -1.43 -3.34
C LEU A 115 0.71 -1.26 -4.52
N ILE A 116 0.21 -1.48 -5.74
CA ILE A 116 0.89 -1.09 -6.98
C ILE A 116 0.21 0.15 -7.55
N HIS A 117 0.95 0.92 -8.36
CA HIS A 117 0.41 2.03 -9.14
C HIS A 117 0.68 1.77 -10.63
N GLY A 118 -0.36 1.83 -11.47
CA GLY A 118 -0.22 1.59 -12.92
C GLY A 118 -1.52 1.32 -13.64
#